data_AF-A0A7Z0CQZ9-F1
#
_entry.id   AF-A0A7Z0CQZ9-F1
#
_cell.length_a   1.000
_cell.length_b   1.000
_cell.length_c   1.000
_cell.angle_alpha   90.00
_cell.angle_beta   90.00
_cell.angle_gamma   90.00
#
_symmetry.space_group_name_H-M   'P 1'
#
loop_
_entity.id
_entity.type
_entity.pdbx_description
1 polymer ?
#
loop_
_entity_poly.entity_id
_entity_poly.type
_entity_poly.pdbx_seq_one_letter_code
_entity_poly.pdbx_strand_id
1 'polypeptide(L)'
;MTVPTDRAGDVYDATPDFVYAVSLIAALEDASGQDGHAMVLPFLGMARAELTDFGQRRPAGYVPVQIDDLRAGLADLEQRLSSLLADSQVLQYTLRLDSARRLLRRGVAAVA
;
A
#
# COMPACT_ATOMS: atom_id res chain seq x y z
N MET A 1 -13.89 -29.58 -12.64
CA MET A 1 -13.61 -28.46 -11.72
C MET A 1 -13.46 -27.21 -12.56
N THR A 2 -14.51 -26.42 -12.65
CA THR A 2 -14.48 -25.09 -13.28
C THR A 2 -13.80 -24.15 -12.29
N VAL A 3 -12.58 -23.74 -12.60
CA VAL A 3 -11.95 -22.61 -11.90
C VAL A 3 -12.83 -21.40 -12.20
N PRO A 4 -13.35 -20.68 -11.19
CA PRO A 4 -14.11 -19.46 -11.46
C PRO A 4 -13.14 -18.46 -12.09
N THR A 5 -13.20 -18.33 -13.41
CA THR A 5 -12.60 -17.21 -14.14
C THR A 5 -13.54 -16.04 -14.01
N ASP A 6 -13.75 -15.55 -12.80
CA ASP A 6 -14.35 -14.24 -12.62
C ASP A 6 -13.27 -13.21 -12.94
N ARG A 7 -12.95 -13.10 -14.24
CA ARG A 7 -12.29 -11.92 -14.79
C ARG A 7 -13.35 -10.82 -14.87
N ALA A 8 -13.91 -10.44 -13.73
CA ALA A 8 -14.65 -9.20 -13.62
C ALA A 8 -13.63 -8.08 -13.86
N GLY A 9 -13.89 -7.24 -14.86
CA GLY A 9 -13.01 -6.13 -15.26
C GLY A 9 -12.68 -5.21 -14.09
N ASP A 10 -11.55 -4.47 -14.20
CA ASP A 10 -11.05 -3.47 -13.27
C ASP A 10 -11.81 -3.44 -11.93
N VAL A 11 -11.49 -4.40 -11.05
CA VAL A 11 -12.18 -4.53 -9.76
C VAL A 11 -11.72 -3.35 -8.90
N TYR A 12 -12.58 -2.34 -8.83
CA TYR A 12 -12.43 -1.25 -7.90
C TYR A 12 -12.70 -1.77 -6.49
N ASP A 13 -11.68 -1.68 -5.66
CA ASP A 13 -11.76 -2.02 -4.26
C ASP A 13 -12.15 -0.78 -3.45
N ALA A 14 -13.36 -0.82 -2.90
CA ALA A 14 -13.92 0.22 -2.06
C ALA A 14 -13.72 -0.05 -0.56
N THR A 15 -12.99 -1.09 -0.17
CA THR A 15 -12.76 -1.42 1.24
C THR A 15 -12.03 -0.25 1.90
N PRO A 16 -12.56 0.31 3.00
CA PRO A 16 -11.99 1.50 3.62
C PRO A 16 -10.50 1.37 3.94
N ASP A 17 -10.06 0.21 4.43
CA ASP A 17 -8.65 -0.01 4.79
C ASP A 17 -7.74 -0.06 3.57
N PHE A 18 -8.18 -0.65 2.46
CA PHE A 18 -7.39 -0.67 1.22
C PHE A 18 -7.31 0.72 0.59
N VAL A 19 -8.45 1.41 0.48
CA VAL A 19 -8.52 2.79 -0.02
C VAL A 19 -7.63 3.71 0.80
N TYR A 20 -7.70 3.60 2.13
CA TYR A 20 -6.87 4.41 3.02
C TYR A 20 -5.39 4.05 2.87
N ALA A 21 -5.01 2.77 2.84
CA ALA A 21 -3.62 2.37 2.67
C ALA A 21 -3.00 2.92 1.38
N VAL A 22 -3.71 2.83 0.25
CA VAL A 22 -3.24 3.38 -1.03
C VAL A 22 -3.21 4.91 -1.02
N SER A 23 -4.16 5.56 -0.33
CA SER A 23 -4.17 7.03 -0.15
C SER A 23 -3.02 7.50 0.74
N LEU A 24 -2.72 6.77 1.80
CA LEU A 24 -1.59 7.04 2.69
C LEU A 24 -0.26 6.90 1.95
N ILE A 25 -0.10 5.89 1.09
CA ILE A 25 1.10 5.79 0.23
C ILE A 25 1.25 7.02 -0.65
N ALA A 26 0.18 7.46 -1.33
CA ALA A 26 0.24 8.64 -2.18
C ALA A 26 0.61 9.90 -1.37
N ALA A 27 0.01 10.09 -0.19
CA ALA A 27 0.34 11.21 0.69
C ALA A 27 1.80 11.17 1.18
N LEU A 28 2.33 9.97 1.45
CA LEU A 28 3.73 9.78 1.81
C LEU A 28 4.69 10.03 0.64
N GLU A 29 4.30 9.68 -0.60
CA GLU A 29 5.06 10.00 -1.83
C GLU A 29 5.13 11.51 -2.10
N ASP A 30 4.08 12.24 -1.72
CA ASP A 30 3.98 13.70 -1.88
C ASP A 30 4.62 14.50 -0.72
N ALA A 31 5.06 13.82 0.35
CA ALA A 31 5.64 14.43 1.55
C ALA A 31 7.10 14.90 1.36
N SER A 32 7.40 15.56 0.24
CA SER A 32 8.77 15.89 -0.22
C SER A 32 9.57 16.81 0.71
N GLY A 33 8.91 17.49 1.65
CA GLY A 33 9.54 18.38 2.63
C GLY A 33 10.02 17.69 3.91
N GLN A 34 9.74 16.39 4.07
CA GLN A 34 10.11 15.64 5.26
C GLN A 34 11.54 15.10 5.17
N ASP A 35 12.28 15.14 6.29
CA ASP A 35 13.63 14.57 6.36
C ASP A 35 13.61 13.06 6.06
N GLY A 36 14.54 12.62 5.21
CA GLY A 36 14.63 11.23 4.79
C GLY A 36 13.61 10.80 3.72
N HIS A 37 12.72 11.68 3.26
CA HIS A 37 11.73 11.37 2.22
C HIS A 37 12.36 10.78 0.95
N ALA A 38 13.44 11.39 0.46
CA ALA A 38 14.14 10.91 -0.74
C ALA A 38 14.66 9.47 -0.63
N MET A 39 14.99 9.02 0.59
CA MET A 39 15.46 7.65 0.84
C MET A 39 14.31 6.64 0.81
N VAL A 40 13.09 7.04 1.18
CA VAL A 40 11.92 6.15 1.23
C VAL A 40 11.12 6.12 -0.06
N LEU A 41 11.19 7.17 -0.86
CA LEU A 41 10.40 7.34 -2.09
C LEU A 41 10.46 6.14 -3.05
N PRO A 42 11.62 5.51 -3.33
CA PRO A 42 11.66 4.32 -4.18
C PRO A 42 10.85 3.15 -3.62
N PHE A 43 10.86 2.96 -2.29
CA PHE A 43 10.14 1.88 -1.62
C PHE A 43 8.63 2.13 -1.60
N LEU A 44 8.20 3.39 -1.44
CA LEU A 44 6.80 3.80 -1.52
C LEU A 44 6.24 3.53 -2.92
N GLY A 45 6.95 3.98 -3.97
CA GLY A 45 6.54 3.75 -5.35
C GLY A 45 6.44 2.27 -5.71
N MET A 46 7.40 1.46 -5.26
CA MET A 46 7.35 0.00 -5.44
C MET A 46 6.19 -0.63 -4.66
N ALA A 47 5.95 -0.22 -3.41
CA ALA A 47 4.82 -0.71 -2.62
C ALA A 47 3.48 -0.37 -3.27
N ARG A 48 3.31 0.85 -3.82
CA ARG A 48 2.12 1.25 -4.58
C ARG A 48 1.89 0.36 -5.79
N ALA A 49 2.95 0.08 -6.56
CA ALA A 49 2.89 -0.79 -7.73
C ALA A 49 2.49 -2.23 -7.37
N GLU A 50 3.01 -2.77 -6.25
CA GLU A 50 2.60 -4.08 -5.74
C GLU A 50 1.12 -4.16 -5.43
N LEU A 51 0.56 -3.13 -4.78
CA LEU A 51 -0.84 -3.12 -4.37
C LEU A 51 -1.80 -2.90 -5.54
N THR A 52 -1.46 -1.98 -6.46
CA THR A 52 -2.40 -1.49 -7.47
C THR A 52 -2.19 -2.13 -8.84
N ASP A 53 -0.97 -2.08 -9.37
CA ASP A 53 -0.65 -2.57 -10.71
C ASP A 53 -0.53 -4.10 -10.74
N PHE A 54 0.30 -4.68 -9.87
CA PHE A 54 0.50 -6.13 -9.79
C PHE A 54 -0.62 -6.83 -9.02
N GLY A 55 -1.20 -6.15 -8.03
CA GLY A 55 -2.41 -6.59 -7.35
C GLY A 55 -3.64 -6.56 -8.24
N GLN A 56 -3.60 -5.78 -9.33
CA GLN A 56 -4.75 -5.54 -10.19
C GLN A 56 -5.98 -5.08 -9.38
N ARG A 57 -5.75 -4.39 -8.25
CA ARG A 57 -6.75 -3.79 -7.36
C ARG A 57 -6.67 -2.29 -7.49
N ARG A 58 -7.64 -1.68 -8.16
CA ARG A 58 -7.73 -0.23 -8.21
C ARG A 58 -8.48 0.26 -6.98
N PRO A 59 -8.01 1.27 -6.24
CA PRO A 59 -8.84 1.85 -5.20
C PRO A 59 -10.06 2.53 -5.85
N ALA A 60 -11.24 2.41 -5.22
CA ALA A 60 -12.46 3.08 -5.70
C ALA A 60 -12.37 4.62 -5.65
N GLY A 61 -11.41 5.15 -4.91
CA GLY A 61 -11.09 6.58 -4.83
C GLY A 61 -9.90 6.82 -3.91
N TYR A 62 -9.49 8.08 -3.80
CA TYR A 62 -8.49 8.53 -2.84
C TYR A 62 -9.14 9.40 -1.78
N VAL A 63 -8.68 9.24 -0.54
CA VAL A 63 -9.09 10.12 0.57
C VAL A 63 -7.94 11.06 0.92
N PRO A 64 -8.22 12.33 1.29
CA PRO A 64 -7.18 13.22 1.78
C PRO A 64 -6.52 12.66 3.05
N VAL A 65 -5.20 12.55 3.04
CA VAL A 65 -4.39 12.16 4.20
C VAL A 65 -3.30 13.22 4.38
N GLN A 66 -3.11 13.70 5.60
CA GLN A 66 -2.06 14.66 5.94
C GLN A 66 -0.90 13.92 6.60
N ILE A 67 0.33 14.24 6.19
CA ILE A 67 1.56 13.69 6.75
C ILE A 67 2.28 14.77 7.54
N ASP A 68 2.11 14.74 8.86
CA ASP A 68 2.83 15.63 9.77
C ASP A 68 4.24 15.11 10.07
N ASP A 69 4.37 13.78 10.20
CA ASP A 69 5.63 13.08 10.48
C ASP A 69 5.77 11.86 9.56
N LEU A 70 6.87 11.81 8.82
CA LEU A 70 7.13 10.75 7.85
C LEU A 70 7.26 9.38 8.51
N ARG A 71 7.94 9.30 9.66
CA ARG A 71 8.23 8.02 10.33
C ARG A 71 6.95 7.42 10.93
N ALA A 72 6.11 8.24 11.54
CA ALA A 72 4.80 7.87 12.05
C ALA A 72 3.87 7.43 10.91
N GLY A 73 3.86 8.15 9.78
CA GLY A 73 3.07 7.77 8.61
C GLY A 73 3.51 6.43 8.01
N LEU A 74 4.82 6.16 7.92
CA LEU A 74 5.34 4.85 7.49
C LEU A 74 4.97 3.72 8.45
N ALA A 75 5.00 3.97 9.76
CA ALA A 75 4.60 3.00 10.77
C ALA A 75 3.09 2.68 10.70
N ASP A 76 2.23 3.69 10.53
CA ASP A 76 0.79 3.51 10.32
C ASP A 76 0.55 2.66 9.07
N LEU A 77 1.25 2.96 7.98
CA LEU A 77 1.13 2.20 6.74
C LEU A 77 1.55 0.73 6.92
N GLU A 78 2.67 0.45 7.58
CA GLU A 78 3.11 -0.92 7.86
C GLU A 78 2.06 -1.69 8.68
N GLN A 79 1.50 -1.04 9.70
CA GLN A 79 0.48 -1.65 10.56
C GLN A 79 -0.79 -1.98 9.76
N ARG A 80 -1.25 -1.06 8.90
CA ARG A 80 -2.41 -1.29 8.05
C ARG A 80 -2.22 -2.41 7.04
N LEU A 81 -1.05 -2.47 6.39
CA LEU A 81 -0.74 -3.59 5.51
C LEU A 81 -0.69 -4.92 6.26
N SER A 82 -0.28 -4.92 7.53
CA SER A 82 -0.30 -6.11 8.37
C SER A 82 -1.72 -6.57 8.72
N SER A 83 -2.63 -5.64 9.01
CA SER A 83 -4.06 -5.94 9.21
C SER A 83 -4.69 -6.49 7.94
N LEU A 84 -4.52 -5.80 6.80
CA LEU A 84 -5.01 -6.26 5.50
C LEU A 84 -4.48 -7.65 5.13
N LEU A 85 -3.21 -7.94 5.46
CA LEU A 85 -2.61 -9.24 5.22
C LEU A 85 -3.24 -10.33 6.09
N ALA A 86 -3.54 -10.03 7.35
CA ALA A 86 -4.19 -10.97 8.26
C ALA A 86 -5.61 -11.34 7.82
N ASP A 87 -6.32 -10.39 7.20
CA ASP A 87 -7.70 -10.57 6.74
C ASP A 87 -7.82 -11.06 5.28
N SER A 88 -6.71 -11.09 4.53
CA SER A 88 -6.73 -11.44 3.11
C SER A 88 -6.93 -12.95 2.88
N GLN A 89 -8.03 -13.29 2.23
CA GLN A 89 -8.37 -14.68 1.84
C GLN A 89 -7.98 -15.01 0.39
N VAL A 90 -7.56 -14.01 -0.40
CA VAL A 90 -7.20 -14.17 -1.81
C VAL A 90 -5.68 -14.25 -1.94
N LEU A 91 -5.16 -15.40 -2.36
CA LEU A 91 -3.71 -15.66 -2.44
C LEU A 91 -2.94 -14.58 -3.20
N GLN A 92 -3.47 -14.12 -4.34
CA GLN A 92 -2.84 -13.05 -5.12
C GLN A 92 -2.66 -11.78 -4.28
N TYR A 93 -3.72 -11.33 -3.59
CA TYR A 93 -3.68 -10.12 -2.77
C TYR A 93 -2.78 -10.31 -1.55
N THR A 94 -2.79 -11.48 -0.92
CA THR A 94 -1.91 -11.83 0.20
C THR A 94 -0.43 -11.70 -0.21
N LEU A 95 -0.03 -12.23 -1.36
CA LEU A 95 1.35 -12.13 -1.84
C LEU A 95 1.76 -10.69 -2.14
N ARG A 96 0.86 -9.88 -2.71
CA ARG A 96 1.13 -8.47 -3.00
C ARG A 96 1.21 -7.62 -1.74
N LEU A 97 0.32 -7.83 -0.79
CA LEU A 97 0.33 -7.18 0.53
C LEU A 97 1.62 -7.49 1.30
N ASP A 98 2.07 -8.75 1.30
CA ASP A 98 3.33 -9.12 1.94
C ASP A 98 4.55 -8.50 1.24
N SER A 99 4.56 -8.48 -0.11
CA SER A 99 5.64 -7.80 -0.87
C SER A 99 5.71 -6.31 -0.56
N ALA A 100 4.57 -5.60 -0.63
CA ALA A 100 4.46 -4.19 -0.31
C ALA A 100 4.95 -3.91 1.12
N ARG A 101 4.52 -4.70 2.10
CA ARG A 101 4.96 -4.57 3.49
C ARG A 101 6.47 -4.76 3.67
N ARG A 102 7.08 -5.72 2.97
CA ARG A 102 8.54 -5.94 3.02
C ARG A 102 9.30 -4.76 2.41
N LEU A 103 8.78 -4.15 1.34
CA LEU A 103 9.36 -2.95 0.75
C LEU A 103 9.30 -1.77 1.73
N LEU A 104 8.16 -1.56 2.39
CA LEU A 104 8.03 -0.52 3.41
C LEU A 104 9.00 -0.69 4.57
N ARG A 105 9.17 -1.91 5.09
CA ARG A 105 10.16 -2.18 6.14
C ARG A 105 11.58 -1.81 5.74
N ARG A 106 11.94 -1.99 4.47
CA ARG A 106 13.25 -1.55 3.94
C ARG A 106 13.33 -0.03 3.88
N GLY A 107 12.25 0.64 3.47
CA GLY A 107 12.14 2.10 3.53
C GLY A 107 12.29 2.62 4.96
N VAL A 108 11.55 2.08 5.93
CA VAL A 108 11.64 2.45 7.34
C VAL A 108 13.07 2.26 7.85
N ALA A 109 13.71 1.13 7.55
CA ALA A 109 15.09 0.88 7.94
C ALA A 109 16.09 1.86 7.30
N ALA A 110 15.80 2.41 6.13
CA ALA A 110 16.66 3.41 5.48
C ALA A 110 16.61 4.79 6.14
N VAL A 111 15.55 5.08 6.91
CA VAL A 111 15.37 6.35 7.64
C VAL A 111 15.44 6.18 9.16
N ALA A 112 15.74 4.98 9.65
CA ALA A 112 15.83 4.65 11.08
C ALA A 112 17.13 5.17 11.70
#